data_AF-A0A2N0LD89-F1
#
_entry.id   AF-A0A2N0LD89-F1
#
_cell.length_a   1.000
_cell.length_b   1.000
_cell.length_c   1.000
_cell.angle_alpha   90.00
_cell.angle_beta   90.00
_cell.angle_gamma   90.00
#
_symmetry.space_group_name_H-M   'P 1'
#
loop_
_entity.id
_entity.type
_entity.pdbx_description
1 polymer ?
#
loop_
_entity_poly.entity_id
_entity_poly.type
_entity_poly.pdbx_seq_one_letter_code
_entity_poly.pdbx_strand_id
1 'polypeptide(L)'
;MRESKIDYTLRESRRAKRVILRVGVNGLEVVIPTRFGKRRLPEIIQANREWIEKELREIEESPPIVAPDYINLISIGDLWKIDYQPLSPSSAKSSVKENSPNQLLVEGDANDIKGVSSVLTKWLHQKAQAHLIPWIKEVSREVGISFRNSTVRGQATRWASCSQTGNISLNRSLLFLPKRLVRHVFLHELCHIKEPNHAPEFWKLFSRLEPDCQHLESEVRKANGYLPGWALLH
;
A
#
# COMPACT_ATOMS: atom_id res chain seq x y z
N MET A 1 0.25 31.96 25.01
CA MET A 1 -0.11 31.49 23.65
C MET A 1 -0.96 30.24 23.81
N ARG A 2 -2.18 30.19 23.27
CA ARG A 2 -2.98 28.95 23.26
C ARG A 2 -2.37 28.04 22.20
N GLU A 3 -1.72 26.97 22.63
CA GLU A 3 -1.23 25.93 21.72
C GLU A 3 -2.40 25.41 20.87
N SER A 4 -2.23 25.39 19.54
CA SER A 4 -3.24 24.85 18.63
C SER A 4 -3.47 23.37 18.96
N LYS A 5 -4.73 22.94 19.03
CA LYS A 5 -5.06 21.55 19.27
C LYS A 5 -4.90 20.78 17.95
N ILE A 6 -4.09 19.72 17.93
CA ILE A 6 -3.99 18.84 16.76
C ILE A 6 -5.21 17.91 16.76
N ASP A 7 -6.03 17.98 15.71
CA ASP A 7 -7.15 17.05 15.51
C ASP A 7 -6.64 15.69 15.05
N TYR A 8 -7.23 14.62 15.59
CA TYR A 8 -6.87 13.26 15.24
C TYR A 8 -8.05 12.30 15.30
N THR A 9 -8.01 11.27 14.47
CA THR A 9 -8.91 10.12 14.55
C THR A 9 -8.29 9.03 15.43
N LEU A 10 -9.08 8.44 16.33
CA LEU A 10 -8.60 7.40 17.25
C LEU A 10 -9.12 6.04 16.83
N ARG A 11 -8.22 5.07 16.67
CA ARG A 11 -8.57 3.67 16.38
C ARG A 11 -7.99 2.71 17.40
N GLU A 12 -8.82 1.87 17.99
CA GLU A 12 -8.36 0.79 18.86
C GLU A 12 -8.01 -0.47 18.06
N SER A 13 -6.94 -1.15 18.44
CA SER A 13 -6.48 -2.37 17.79
C SER A 13 -6.00 -3.41 18.79
N ARG A 14 -6.62 -4.59 18.77
CA ARG A 14 -6.17 -5.76 19.56
C ARG A 14 -4.78 -6.25 19.15
N ARG A 15 -4.31 -5.88 17.95
CA ARG A 15 -3.00 -6.28 17.41
C ARG A 15 -1.90 -5.26 17.68
N ALA A 16 -2.25 -4.01 17.97
CA ALA A 16 -1.26 -2.98 18.27
C ALA A 16 -0.61 -3.28 19.62
N LYS A 17 0.73 -3.32 19.65
CA LYS A 17 1.52 -3.47 20.89
C LYS A 17 2.00 -2.14 21.47
N ARG A 18 1.89 -1.07 20.69
CA ARG A 18 2.30 0.31 21.03
C ARG A 18 1.36 1.30 20.34
N VAL A 19 1.40 2.55 20.76
CA VAL A 19 0.75 3.65 20.04
C VAL A 19 1.44 3.83 18.69
N ILE A 20 0.66 3.98 17.62
CA ILE A 20 1.14 4.21 16.27
C ILE A 20 0.49 5.50 15.79
N LEU A 21 1.32 6.47 15.41
CA LEU A 21 0.89 7.71 14.79
C LEU A 21 1.01 7.55 13.27
N ARG A 22 -0.01 7.97 12.53
CA ARG A 22 -0.04 7.94 11.07
C ARG A 22 -0.56 9.27 10.57
N VAL A 23 0.28 10.03 9.91
CA VAL A 23 -0.15 11.23 9.21
C VAL A 23 -0.42 10.84 7.77
N GLY A 24 -1.57 11.27 7.26
CA GLY A 24 -1.95 11.06 5.88
C GLY A 24 -2.91 12.15 5.43
N VAL A 25 -3.36 12.03 4.20
CA VAL A 25 -4.35 12.89 3.53
C VAL A 25 -5.64 13.16 4.31
N ASN A 26 -6.02 12.25 5.23
CA ASN A 26 -7.18 12.37 6.11
C ASN A 26 -6.81 12.99 7.48
N GLY A 27 -5.59 13.51 7.64
CA GLY A 27 -5.04 14.00 8.90
C GLY A 27 -4.32 12.92 9.72
N LEU A 28 -4.21 13.16 11.03
CA LEU A 28 -3.55 12.24 11.97
C LEU A 28 -4.51 11.11 12.39
N GLU A 29 -4.16 9.85 12.10
CA GLU A 29 -4.74 8.64 12.71
C GLU A 29 -3.83 8.16 13.85
N VAL A 30 -4.41 8.04 15.05
CA VAL A 30 -3.76 7.47 16.24
C VAL A 30 -4.31 6.08 16.48
N VAL A 31 -3.47 5.05 16.34
CA VAL A 31 -3.84 3.66 16.61
C VAL A 31 -3.30 3.24 17.97
N ILE A 32 -4.17 2.80 18.87
CA ILE A 32 -3.82 2.39 20.24
C ILE A 32 -4.13 0.90 20.51
N PRO A 33 -3.36 0.23 21.39
CA PRO A 33 -3.75 -1.05 21.98
C PRO A 33 -5.07 -0.93 22.76
N THR A 34 -5.89 -1.98 22.79
CA THR A 34 -7.20 -1.96 23.49
C THR A 34 -7.11 -1.73 25.01
N ARG A 35 -5.95 -1.95 25.62
CA ARG A 35 -5.71 -1.70 27.06
C ARG A 35 -4.87 -0.44 27.32
N PHE A 36 -4.69 0.41 26.32
CA PHE A 36 -3.88 1.62 26.46
C PHE A 36 -4.65 2.72 27.19
N GLY A 37 -4.02 3.34 28.19
CA GLY A 37 -4.59 4.46 28.93
C GLY A 37 -4.65 5.74 28.08
N LYS A 38 -5.83 6.06 27.53
CA LYS A 38 -6.07 7.23 26.65
C LYS A 38 -5.61 8.57 27.25
N ARG A 39 -5.53 8.68 28.58
CA ARG A 39 -5.02 9.87 29.29
C ARG A 39 -3.57 10.23 28.93
N ARG A 40 -2.78 9.27 28.44
CA ARG A 40 -1.38 9.47 28.01
C ARG A 40 -1.23 9.96 26.57
N LEU A 41 -2.33 10.00 25.79
CA LEU A 41 -2.26 10.45 24.40
C LEU A 41 -1.79 11.90 24.23
N PRO A 42 -2.23 12.88 25.06
CA PRO A 42 -1.76 14.25 24.92
C PRO A 42 -0.24 14.37 25.02
N GLU A 43 0.38 13.64 25.95
CA GLU A 43 1.85 13.63 26.12
C GLU A 43 2.56 13.07 24.89
N ILE A 44 2.04 11.98 24.30
CA ILE A 44 2.61 11.34 23.11
C ILE A 44 2.47 12.25 21.89
N ILE A 45 1.31 12.89 21.72
CA ILE A 45 1.05 13.82 20.62
C ILE A 45 1.98 15.03 20.75
N GLN A 46 2.09 15.61 21.96
CA GLN A 46 2.97 16.74 22.21
C GLN A 46 4.44 16.39 21.95
N ALA A 47 4.89 15.21 22.38
CA ALA A 47 6.26 14.75 22.15
C ALA A 47 6.60 14.52 20.66
N ASN A 48 5.59 14.32 19.80
CA ASN A 48 5.76 14.13 18.36
C ASN A 48 5.25 15.32 17.54
N ARG A 49 4.94 16.46 18.20
CA ARG A 49 4.25 17.60 17.61
C ARG A 49 4.97 18.16 16.38
N GLU A 50 6.26 18.44 16.50
CA GLU A 50 7.06 19.02 15.41
C GLU A 50 7.03 18.12 14.17
N TRP A 51 7.14 16.80 14.38
CA TRP A 51 7.03 15.83 13.29
C TRP A 51 5.61 15.80 12.69
N ILE A 52 4.56 15.75 13.52
CA ILE A 52 3.17 15.76 13.04
C ILE A 52 2.87 17.01 12.22
N GLU A 53 3.22 18.19 12.73
CA GLU A 53 2.95 19.48 12.07
C GLU A 53 3.74 19.60 10.76
N LYS A 54 4.98 19.10 10.72
CA LYS A 54 5.75 19.03 9.49
C LYS A 54 5.07 18.14 8.44
N GLU A 55 4.69 16.92 8.81
CA GLU A 55 4.03 15.98 7.88
C GLU A 55 2.67 16.50 7.41
N LEU A 56 1.88 17.12 8.30
CA LEU A 56 0.61 17.73 7.92
C LEU A 56 0.81 18.89 6.93
N ARG A 57 1.83 19.72 7.14
CA ARG A 57 2.17 20.82 6.25
C ARG A 57 2.63 20.32 4.87
N GLU A 58 3.49 19.29 4.83
CA GLU A 58 3.92 18.69 3.57
C GLU A 58 2.73 18.14 2.76
N ILE A 59 1.69 17.62 3.44
CA ILE A 59 0.45 17.17 2.80
C ILE A 59 -0.42 18.35 2.34
N GLU A 60 -0.52 19.41 3.14
CA GLU A 60 -1.29 20.62 2.79
C GLU A 60 -0.66 21.40 1.62
N GLU A 61 0.67 21.44 1.55
CA GLU A 61 1.44 22.05 0.46
C GLU A 61 1.52 21.15 -0.79
N SER A 62 1.13 19.88 -0.68
CA SER A 62 1.08 18.97 -1.83
C SER A 62 -0.08 19.32 -2.76
N PRO A 63 0.08 19.11 -4.09
CA PRO A 63 -1.02 19.29 -5.02
C PRO A 63 -2.26 18.48 -4.61
N PRO A 64 -3.47 19.03 -4.80
CA PRO A 64 -4.68 18.33 -4.42
C PRO A 64 -4.76 16.99 -5.16
N ILE A 65 -5.16 15.95 -4.42
CA ILE A 65 -5.39 14.63 -5.03
C ILE A 65 -6.64 14.74 -5.90
N VAL A 66 -6.44 14.58 -7.20
CA VAL A 66 -7.51 14.60 -8.20
C VAL A 66 -7.82 13.18 -8.68
N ALA A 67 -9.00 13.04 -9.28
CA ALA A 67 -9.40 11.82 -9.96
C ALA A 67 -8.45 11.61 -11.16
N PRO A 68 -7.86 10.41 -11.33
CA PRO A 68 -6.89 10.18 -12.38
C PRO A 68 -7.57 9.97 -13.74
N ASP A 69 -7.07 10.63 -14.79
CA ASP A 69 -7.48 10.30 -16.17
C ASP A 69 -6.87 8.97 -16.66
N TYR A 70 -5.73 8.59 -16.06
CA TYR A 70 -4.99 7.38 -16.41
C TYR A 70 -4.42 6.66 -15.19
N ILE A 71 -4.35 5.33 -15.27
CA ILE A 71 -3.66 4.48 -14.29
C ILE A 71 -2.59 3.65 -15.02
N ASN A 72 -1.33 3.89 -14.67
CA ASN A 72 -0.21 3.13 -15.21
C ASN A 72 0.18 1.99 -14.26
N LEU A 73 -0.09 0.75 -14.67
CA LEU A 73 0.32 -0.47 -13.95
C LEU A 73 1.66 -0.95 -14.50
N ILE A 74 2.73 -0.25 -14.11
CA ILE A 74 4.10 -0.40 -14.62
C ILE A 74 4.58 -1.86 -14.61
N SER A 75 4.25 -2.63 -13.57
CA SER A 75 4.77 -3.98 -13.42
C SER A 75 4.19 -4.97 -14.42
N ILE A 76 3.04 -4.67 -15.03
CA ILE A 76 2.42 -5.49 -16.06
C ILE A 76 2.48 -4.84 -17.45
N GLY A 77 2.81 -3.54 -17.51
CA GLY A 77 2.94 -2.80 -18.76
C GLY A 77 1.60 -2.28 -19.31
N ASP A 78 0.59 -2.18 -18.45
CA ASP A 78 -0.74 -1.71 -18.84
C ASP A 78 -0.93 -0.24 -18.49
N LEU A 79 -1.48 0.54 -19.42
CA LEU A 79 -1.94 1.90 -19.19
C LEU A 79 -3.45 1.95 -19.38
N TRP A 80 -4.19 2.20 -18.30
CA TRP A 80 -5.65 2.26 -18.31
C TRP A 80 -6.12 3.70 -18.41
N LYS A 81 -6.98 4.00 -19.39
CA LYS A 81 -7.71 5.27 -19.45
C LYS A 81 -8.99 5.17 -18.61
N ILE A 82 -9.37 6.25 -17.94
CA ILE A 82 -10.63 6.33 -17.19
C ILE A 82 -11.59 7.29 -17.88
N ASP A 83 -12.80 6.81 -18.14
CA ASP A 83 -13.93 7.63 -18.52
C ASP A 83 -14.87 7.75 -17.31
N TYR A 84 -15.29 8.96 -16.99
CA TYR A 84 -16.20 9.26 -15.88
C TYR A 84 -17.59 9.53 -16.42
N GLN A 85 -18.61 8.96 -15.76
CA GLN A 85 -19.99 9.28 -16.04
C GLN A 85 -20.79 9.49 -14.74
N PRO A 86 -21.82 10.36 -14.74
CA PRO A 86 -22.66 10.55 -13.56
C PRO A 86 -23.31 9.25 -13.08
N LEU A 87 -23.63 9.21 -11.79
CA LEU A 87 -24.43 8.12 -11.22
C LEU A 87 -25.77 8.02 -11.94
N SER A 88 -26.16 6.80 -12.30
CA SER A 88 -27.52 6.55 -12.74
C SER A 88 -28.51 6.82 -11.60
N PRO A 89 -29.74 7.29 -11.88
CA PRO A 89 -30.74 7.60 -10.85
C PRO A 89 -31.07 6.43 -9.91
N SER A 90 -30.86 5.19 -10.37
CA SER A 90 -31.05 3.96 -9.61
C SER A 90 -29.84 3.51 -8.78
N SER A 91 -28.69 4.18 -8.91
CA SER A 91 -27.42 3.78 -8.30
C SER A 91 -27.08 4.66 -7.10
N ALA A 92 -27.04 4.06 -5.92
CA ALA A 92 -26.75 4.77 -4.67
C ALA A 92 -25.26 4.95 -4.36
N LYS A 93 -24.35 4.33 -5.13
CA LYS A 93 -22.90 4.30 -4.87
C LYS A 93 -22.11 4.28 -6.17
N SER A 94 -20.91 4.85 -6.13
CA SER A 94 -19.95 4.80 -7.24
C SER A 94 -19.61 3.36 -7.63
N SER A 95 -19.33 3.15 -8.91
CA SER A 95 -18.96 1.84 -9.46
C SER A 95 -17.83 1.98 -10.48
N VAL A 96 -17.15 0.87 -10.76
CA VAL A 96 -16.11 0.79 -11.80
C VAL A 96 -16.27 -0.51 -12.57
N LYS A 97 -16.14 -0.43 -13.89
CA LYS A 97 -16.13 -1.60 -14.79
C LYS A 97 -15.11 -1.42 -15.90
N GLU A 98 -14.56 -2.54 -16.36
CA GLU A 98 -13.74 -2.58 -17.57
C GLU A 98 -14.69 -2.56 -18.77
N ASN A 99 -14.69 -1.46 -19.53
CA ASN A 99 -15.61 -1.26 -20.66
C ASN A 99 -15.05 -1.83 -21.96
N SER A 100 -13.73 -1.70 -22.13
CA SER A 100 -12.96 -2.25 -23.26
C SER A 100 -11.52 -2.52 -22.79
N PRO A 101 -10.65 -3.15 -23.61
CA PRO A 101 -9.25 -3.35 -23.25
C PRO A 101 -8.60 -2.02 -22.84
N ASN A 102 -8.03 -1.99 -21.64
CA ASN A 102 -7.35 -0.83 -21.07
C ASN A 102 -8.22 0.43 -20.93
N GLN A 103 -9.55 0.27 -20.81
CA GLN A 103 -10.48 1.36 -20.48
C GLN A 103 -11.36 1.01 -19.29
N LEU A 104 -11.41 1.92 -18.32
CA LEU A 104 -12.33 1.88 -17.18
C LEU A 104 -13.44 2.88 -17.38
N LEU A 105 -14.67 2.45 -17.11
CA LEU A 105 -15.79 3.34 -16.90
C LEU A 105 -16.06 3.44 -15.40
N VAL A 106 -15.92 4.65 -14.85
CA VAL A 106 -16.26 4.98 -13.47
C VAL A 106 -17.60 5.72 -13.47
N GLU A 107 -18.60 5.11 -12.84
CA GLU A 107 -19.86 5.76 -12.53
C GLU A 107 -19.72 6.45 -11.18
N GLY A 108 -19.74 7.78 -11.15
CA GLY A 108 -19.48 8.55 -9.94
C GLY A 108 -19.20 10.03 -10.25
N ASP A 109 -19.25 10.85 -9.21
CA ASP A 109 -18.76 12.23 -9.30
C ASP A 109 -17.23 12.23 -9.23
N ALA A 110 -16.55 12.73 -10.26
CA ALA A 110 -15.11 12.86 -10.28
C ALA A 110 -14.58 13.81 -9.19
N ASN A 111 -15.44 14.69 -8.64
CA ASN A 111 -15.11 15.54 -7.51
C ASN A 111 -15.21 14.80 -6.16
N ASP A 112 -15.92 13.67 -6.09
CA ASP A 112 -15.89 12.77 -4.93
C ASP A 112 -14.68 11.84 -5.01
N ILE A 113 -13.52 12.43 -4.73
CA ILE A 113 -12.22 11.74 -4.77
C ILE A 113 -12.19 10.50 -3.86
N LYS A 114 -12.90 10.54 -2.72
CA LYS A 114 -12.97 9.40 -1.79
C LYS A 114 -13.80 8.27 -2.40
N GLY A 115 -14.95 8.58 -3.00
CA GLY A 115 -15.77 7.61 -3.72
C GLY A 115 -15.02 6.97 -4.90
N VAL A 116 -14.37 7.80 -5.72
CA VAL A 116 -13.56 7.35 -6.86
C VAL A 116 -12.40 6.46 -6.41
N SER A 117 -11.62 6.89 -5.41
CA SER A 117 -10.51 6.09 -4.89
C SER A 117 -10.97 4.74 -4.33
N SER A 118 -12.12 4.70 -3.65
CA SER A 118 -12.68 3.46 -3.12
C SER A 118 -12.95 2.42 -4.20
N VAL A 119 -13.59 2.83 -5.30
CA VAL A 119 -13.92 1.92 -6.41
C VAL A 119 -12.67 1.52 -7.20
N LEU A 120 -11.77 2.45 -7.50
CA LEU A 120 -10.51 2.16 -8.17
C LEU A 120 -9.61 1.26 -7.33
N THR A 121 -9.61 1.42 -6.01
CA THR A 121 -8.87 0.55 -5.09
C THR A 121 -9.41 -0.89 -5.12
N LYS A 122 -10.72 -1.06 -5.21
CA LYS A 122 -11.35 -2.38 -5.34
C LYS A 122 -10.95 -3.04 -6.66
N TRP A 123 -11.01 -2.30 -7.77
CA TRP A 123 -10.56 -2.77 -9.08
C TRP A 123 -9.06 -3.14 -9.08
N LEU A 124 -8.21 -2.26 -8.54
CA LEU A 124 -6.77 -2.50 -8.42
C LEU A 124 -6.47 -3.77 -7.61
N HIS A 125 -7.25 -4.03 -6.55
CA HIS A 125 -7.11 -5.25 -5.77
C HIS A 125 -7.39 -6.52 -6.60
N GLN A 126 -8.40 -6.48 -7.46
CA GLN A 126 -8.73 -7.59 -8.36
C GLN A 126 -7.62 -7.80 -9.41
N LYS A 127 -7.13 -6.72 -10.05
CA LYS A 127 -5.97 -6.80 -10.95
C LYS A 127 -4.74 -7.39 -10.25
N ALA A 128 -4.44 -6.93 -9.04
CA ALA A 128 -3.31 -7.43 -8.27
C ALA A 128 -3.45 -8.94 -7.96
N GLN A 129 -4.65 -9.42 -7.63
CA GLN A 129 -4.88 -10.86 -7.44
C GLN A 129 -4.67 -11.65 -8.73
N ALA A 130 -5.18 -11.15 -9.85
CA ALA A 130 -5.07 -11.80 -11.15
C ALA A 130 -3.62 -11.89 -11.66
N HIS A 131 -2.78 -10.88 -11.38
CA HIS A 131 -1.42 -10.82 -11.92
C HIS A 131 -0.32 -11.21 -10.93
N LEU A 132 -0.36 -10.71 -9.68
CA LEU A 132 0.75 -10.91 -8.73
C LEU A 132 0.78 -12.33 -8.16
N ILE A 133 -0.38 -12.95 -7.92
CA ILE A 133 -0.44 -14.31 -7.36
C ILE A 133 0.15 -15.36 -8.31
N PRO A 134 -0.22 -15.40 -9.61
CA PRO A 134 0.44 -16.29 -10.56
C PRO A 134 1.93 -15.99 -10.71
N TRP A 135 2.31 -14.71 -10.72
CA TRP A 135 3.70 -14.32 -10.92
C TRP A 135 4.62 -14.78 -9.78
N ILE A 136 4.23 -14.59 -8.50
CA ILE A 136 5.05 -15.13 -7.40
C ILE A 136 5.14 -16.66 -7.42
N LYS A 137 4.11 -17.37 -7.92
CA LYS A 137 4.16 -18.83 -8.09
C LYS A 137 5.14 -19.23 -9.19
N GLU A 138 5.27 -18.44 -10.24
CA GLU A 138 6.29 -18.65 -11.27
C GLU A 138 7.69 -18.45 -10.73
N VAL A 139 7.95 -17.32 -10.06
CA VAL A 139 9.25 -17.04 -9.43
C VAL A 139 9.60 -18.10 -8.39
N SER A 140 8.63 -18.55 -7.59
CA SER A 140 8.77 -19.64 -6.62
C SER A 140 9.22 -20.96 -7.28
N ARG A 141 8.65 -21.32 -8.44
CA ARG A 141 9.06 -22.50 -9.21
C ARG A 141 10.46 -22.34 -9.79
N GLU A 142 10.77 -21.16 -10.31
CA GLU A 142 12.08 -20.83 -10.88
C GLU A 142 13.21 -21.01 -9.87
N VAL A 143 13.03 -20.52 -8.63
CA VAL A 143 14.05 -20.60 -7.58
C VAL A 143 13.95 -21.84 -6.70
N GLY A 144 12.96 -22.71 -6.94
CA GLY A 144 12.78 -23.96 -6.19
C GLY A 144 12.36 -23.78 -4.72
N ILE A 145 11.73 -22.65 -4.36
CA ILE A 145 11.25 -22.39 -2.99
C ILE A 145 9.72 -22.37 -2.96
N SER A 146 9.10 -23.43 -2.43
CA SER A 146 7.65 -23.53 -2.27
C SER A 146 7.13 -22.76 -1.06
N PHE A 147 6.00 -22.08 -1.18
CA PHE A 147 5.28 -21.43 -0.08
C PHE A 147 3.86 -22.01 0.06
N ARG A 148 3.20 -21.78 1.20
CA ARG A 148 1.89 -22.38 1.52
C ARG A 148 0.74 -21.74 0.75
N ASN A 149 0.65 -20.41 0.80
CA ASN A 149 -0.38 -19.65 0.10
C ASN A 149 0.07 -18.20 -0.14
N SER A 150 -0.51 -17.55 -1.15
CA SER A 150 -0.30 -16.12 -1.42
C SER A 150 -1.64 -15.39 -1.48
N THR A 151 -1.67 -14.18 -0.93
CA THR A 151 -2.86 -13.32 -0.92
C THR A 151 -2.48 -11.88 -1.23
N VAL A 152 -3.43 -11.08 -1.72
CA VAL A 152 -3.24 -9.64 -1.92
C VAL A 152 -3.86 -8.85 -0.77
N ARG A 153 -3.21 -7.76 -0.35
CA ARG A 153 -3.60 -6.83 0.72
C ARG A 153 -3.34 -5.39 0.30
N GLY A 154 -3.81 -4.43 1.09
CA GLY A 154 -3.49 -2.99 0.95
C GLY A 154 -2.80 -2.49 2.21
N GLN A 155 -1.58 -2.97 2.46
CA GLN A 155 -0.83 -2.59 3.66
C GLN A 155 -0.23 -1.19 3.46
N ALA A 156 -0.37 -0.30 4.44
CA ALA A 156 0.14 1.07 4.32
C ALA A 156 1.68 1.16 4.35
N THR A 157 2.36 0.21 4.99
CA THR A 157 3.78 0.37 5.36
C THR A 157 4.71 -0.68 4.78
N ARG A 158 4.21 -1.61 3.96
CA ARG A 158 5.00 -2.74 3.46
C ARG A 158 4.56 -3.14 2.06
N TRP A 159 5.53 -3.53 1.24
CA TRP A 159 5.31 -4.06 -0.12
C TRP A 159 4.86 -5.51 -0.13
N ALA A 160 5.33 -6.31 0.81
CA ALA A 160 4.86 -7.66 1.07
C ALA A 160 5.17 -8.09 2.51
N SER A 161 4.78 -9.31 2.87
CA SER A 161 5.22 -9.97 4.11
C SER A 161 4.99 -11.47 4.05
N CYS A 162 5.85 -12.23 4.73
CA CYS A 162 5.73 -13.67 4.89
C CYS A 162 5.44 -14.04 6.37
N SER A 163 4.50 -14.96 6.60
CA SER A 163 4.25 -15.52 7.92
C SER A 163 5.18 -16.70 8.21
N GLN A 164 5.39 -17.01 9.49
CA GLN A 164 6.15 -18.21 9.92
C GLN A 164 5.55 -19.52 9.39
N THR A 165 4.25 -19.53 9.08
CA THR A 165 3.54 -20.67 8.48
C THR A 165 3.61 -20.71 6.94
N GLY A 166 4.45 -19.87 6.35
CA GLY A 166 4.72 -19.82 4.90
C GLY A 166 3.62 -19.17 4.06
N ASN A 167 2.81 -18.27 4.64
CA ASN A 167 1.83 -17.51 3.86
C ASN A 167 2.41 -16.15 3.47
N ILE A 168 2.36 -15.82 2.18
CA ILE A 168 2.83 -14.55 1.64
C ILE A 168 1.65 -13.60 1.42
N SER A 169 1.75 -12.38 1.92
CA SER A 169 0.81 -11.28 1.67
C SER A 169 1.48 -10.24 0.79
N LEU A 170 0.96 -10.03 -0.41
CA LEU A 170 1.45 -9.08 -1.40
C LEU A 170 0.64 -7.79 -1.34
N ASN A 171 1.29 -6.64 -1.42
CA ASN A 171 0.59 -5.38 -1.53
C ASN A 171 0.11 -5.17 -2.98
N ARG A 172 -1.17 -4.81 -3.18
CA ARG A 172 -1.72 -4.44 -4.49
C ARG A 172 -0.92 -3.35 -5.19
N SER A 173 -0.31 -2.46 -4.41
CA SER A 173 0.50 -1.35 -4.90
C SER A 173 1.79 -1.79 -5.61
N LEU A 174 2.19 -3.06 -5.50
CA LEU A 174 3.26 -3.64 -6.32
C LEU A 174 2.99 -3.50 -7.83
N LEU A 175 1.74 -3.36 -8.26
CA LEU A 175 1.41 -3.11 -9.67
C LEU A 175 1.98 -1.80 -10.21
N PHE A 176 2.24 -0.82 -9.35
CA PHE A 176 2.83 0.46 -9.74
C PHE A 176 4.35 0.43 -9.86
N LEU A 177 5.02 -0.64 -9.44
CA LEU A 177 6.47 -0.70 -9.41
C LEU A 177 7.04 -1.24 -10.73
N PRO A 178 8.27 -0.88 -11.11
CA PRO A 178 9.00 -1.57 -12.17
C PRO A 178 9.10 -3.08 -11.91
N LYS A 179 9.04 -3.88 -12.98
CA LYS A 179 9.09 -5.36 -12.91
C LYS A 179 10.21 -5.91 -12.03
N ARG A 180 11.42 -5.34 -12.14
CA ARG A 180 12.60 -5.74 -11.36
C ARG A 180 12.37 -5.59 -9.84
N LEU A 181 11.70 -4.51 -9.41
CA LEU A 181 11.47 -4.26 -7.99
C LEU A 181 10.40 -5.20 -7.43
N VAL A 182 9.38 -5.52 -8.22
CA VAL A 182 8.37 -6.53 -7.84
C VAL A 182 9.01 -7.90 -7.66
N ARG A 183 9.87 -8.30 -8.61
CA ARG A 183 10.62 -9.56 -8.52
C ARG A 183 11.54 -9.59 -7.29
N HIS A 184 12.29 -8.51 -7.03
CA HIS A 184 13.11 -8.38 -5.80
C HIS A 184 12.28 -8.59 -4.53
N VAL A 185 11.11 -7.96 -4.44
CA VAL A 185 10.19 -8.16 -3.30
C VAL A 185 9.73 -9.61 -3.20
N PHE A 186 9.41 -10.29 -4.31
CA PHE A 186 9.05 -11.71 -4.28
C PHE A 186 10.18 -12.58 -3.76
N LEU A 187 11.41 -12.37 -4.24
CA LEU A 187 12.58 -13.12 -3.80
C LEU A 187 12.85 -12.91 -2.30
N HIS A 188 12.71 -11.68 -1.81
CA HIS A 188 12.82 -11.37 -0.38
C HIS A 188 11.84 -12.22 0.46
N GLU A 189 10.57 -12.25 0.08
CA GLU A 189 9.56 -13.03 0.80
C GLU A 189 9.75 -14.55 0.67
N LEU A 190 10.26 -15.02 -0.48
CA LEU A 190 10.61 -16.44 -0.66
C LEU A 190 11.81 -16.83 0.20
N CYS A 191 12.82 -15.97 0.34
CA CYS A 191 13.93 -16.20 1.26
C CYS A 191 13.44 -16.36 2.71
N HIS A 192 12.42 -15.61 3.12
CA HIS A 192 11.81 -15.75 4.45
C HIS A 192 11.17 -17.12 4.73
N ILE A 193 10.87 -17.91 3.69
CA ILE A 193 10.39 -19.29 3.87
C ILE A 193 11.50 -20.19 4.43
N LYS A 194 12.76 -19.96 4.05
CA LYS A 194 13.91 -20.74 4.50
C LYS A 194 14.60 -20.11 5.70
N GLU A 195 14.72 -18.79 5.67
CA GLU A 195 15.43 -17.98 6.66
C GLU A 195 14.50 -16.89 7.22
N PRO A 196 13.77 -17.16 8.33
CA PRO A 196 12.69 -16.29 8.81
C PRO A 196 13.13 -14.89 9.25
N ASN A 197 14.42 -14.70 9.50
CA ASN A 197 15.00 -13.45 9.98
C ASN A 197 16.13 -13.02 9.04
N HIS A 198 16.46 -11.72 8.99
CA HIS A 198 17.56 -11.16 8.18
C HIS A 198 18.97 -11.47 8.75
N ALA A 199 19.18 -12.69 9.23
CA ALA A 199 20.46 -13.21 9.70
C ALA A 199 21.45 -13.40 8.53
N PRO A 200 22.75 -13.65 8.78
CA PRO A 200 23.74 -13.86 7.72
C PRO A 200 23.33 -14.92 6.68
N GLU A 201 22.64 -15.98 7.11
CA GLU A 201 22.14 -17.06 6.27
C GLU A 201 21.08 -16.55 5.26
N PHE A 202 20.20 -15.65 5.69
CA PHE A 202 19.24 -14.98 4.80
C PHE A 202 19.96 -14.22 3.70
N TRP A 203 20.94 -13.39 4.06
CA TRP A 203 21.65 -12.58 3.07
C TRP A 203 22.50 -13.42 2.13
N LYS A 204 23.07 -14.52 2.63
CA LYS A 204 23.78 -15.51 1.81
C LYS A 204 22.85 -16.19 0.81
N LEU A 205 21.63 -16.54 1.21
CA LEU A 205 20.62 -17.08 0.30
C LEU A 205 20.14 -16.02 -0.70
N PHE A 206 19.80 -14.83 -0.22
CA PHE A 206 19.20 -13.78 -1.03
C PHE A 206 20.17 -13.27 -2.10
N SER A 207 21.43 -12.99 -1.76
CA SER A 207 22.46 -12.58 -2.72
C SER A 207 22.80 -13.62 -3.78
N ARG A 208 22.56 -14.91 -3.51
CA ARG A 208 22.68 -15.98 -4.53
C ARG A 208 21.54 -15.94 -5.54
N LEU A 209 20.33 -15.59 -5.09
CA LEU A 209 19.14 -15.51 -5.95
C LEU A 209 19.05 -14.16 -6.69
N GLU A 210 19.53 -13.09 -6.06
CA GLU A 210 19.52 -11.72 -6.56
C GLU A 210 20.86 -11.04 -6.23
N PRO A 211 21.87 -11.13 -7.10
CA PRO A 211 23.19 -10.55 -6.86
C PRO A 211 23.13 -9.04 -6.57
N ASP A 212 22.22 -8.31 -7.20
CA ASP A 212 22.05 -6.86 -7.03
C ASP A 212 21.13 -6.47 -5.86
N CYS A 213 20.83 -7.40 -4.95
CA CYS A 213 19.85 -7.22 -3.88
C CYS A 213 20.06 -5.95 -3.03
N GLN A 214 21.31 -5.54 -2.76
CA GLN A 214 21.58 -4.34 -1.97
C GLN A 214 21.14 -3.05 -2.68
N HIS A 215 21.37 -2.96 -3.99
CA HIS A 215 20.95 -1.83 -4.80
C HIS A 215 19.42 -1.77 -4.90
N LEU A 216 18.80 -2.90 -5.24
CA LEU A 216 17.36 -3.02 -5.40
C LEU A 216 16.62 -2.77 -4.08
N GLU A 217 17.18 -3.18 -2.94
CA GLU A 217 16.65 -2.88 -1.61
C GLU A 217 16.60 -1.36 -1.34
N SER A 218 17.63 -0.62 -1.75
CA SER A 218 17.66 0.84 -1.65
C SER A 218 16.61 1.49 -2.54
N GLU A 219 16.40 0.98 -3.75
CA GLU A 219 15.34 1.44 -4.66
C GLU A 219 13.94 1.17 -4.08
N VAL A 220 13.68 -0.03 -3.56
CA VAL A 220 12.37 -0.41 -2.98
C VAL A 220 12.01 0.47 -1.79
N ARG A 221 12.99 0.89 -0.98
CA ARG A 221 12.76 1.84 0.14
C ARG A 221 12.30 3.21 -0.32
N LYS A 222 12.65 3.61 -1.54
CA LYS A 222 12.27 4.90 -2.15
C LYS A 222 11.09 4.76 -3.13
N ALA A 223 10.52 3.55 -3.28
CA ALA A 223 9.50 3.26 -4.27
C ALA A 223 8.12 3.88 -3.98
N ASN A 224 7.94 4.59 -2.86
CA ASN A 224 6.70 5.32 -2.59
C ASN A 224 6.42 6.40 -3.66
N GLY A 225 7.45 6.91 -4.33
CA GLY A 225 7.29 7.86 -5.45
C GLY A 225 6.56 7.30 -6.68
N TYR A 226 6.39 5.96 -6.78
CA TYR A 226 5.58 5.35 -7.84
C TYR A 226 4.08 5.35 -7.53
N LEU A 227 3.67 5.64 -6.29
CA LEU A 227 2.29 5.50 -5.87
C LEU A 227 1.48 6.75 -6.23
N PRO A 228 0.37 6.60 -6.98
CA PRO A 228 -0.50 7.73 -7.24
C PRO A 228 -1.25 8.12 -5.96
N GLY A 229 -1.47 9.42 -5.76
CA GLY A 229 -2.08 9.96 -4.53
C GLY A 229 -3.44 9.33 -4.20
N TRP A 230 -4.28 9.06 -5.21
CA TRP A 230 -5.59 8.42 -5.01
C TRP A 230 -5.47 7.02 -4.39
N ALA A 231 -4.40 6.27 -4.64
CA ALA A 231 -4.21 4.92 -4.11
C ALA A 231 -3.73 4.91 -2.64
N LEU A 232 -3.30 6.07 -2.13
CA LEU A 232 -2.91 6.29 -0.74
C LEU A 232 -4.09 6.72 0.13
N LEU A 233 -5.22 7.09 -0.47
CA LEU A 233 -6.45 7.37 0.26
C LEU A 233 -6.95 6.05 0.89
N HIS A 234 -7.15 6.07 2.20
CA HIS A 234 -7.65 4.95 3.01
C HIS A 234 -8.99 5.30 3.64
#